data_AF-A0A0F3MS40-F1
#
_entry.id   AF-A0A0F3MS40-F1
#
_cell.length_a   1.000
_cell.length_b   1.000
_cell.length_c   1.000
_cell.angle_alpha   90.00
_cell.angle_beta   90.00
_cell.angle_gamma   90.00
#
_symmetry.space_group_name_H-M   'P 1'
#
loop_
_entity.id
_entity.type
_entity.pdbx_description
1 polymer ?
#
loop_
_entity_poly.entity_id
_entity_poly.type
_entity_poly.pdbx_seq_one_letter_code
_entity_poly.pdbx_strand_id
1 'polypeptide(L)' 'MGINNQLRELIKSGTFAGILLIIAFTLAIIVSNNIFLAKYYSSFIYSKFSLTIGNVSLQTTFIELVNTVS' A
#
# COMPACT_ATOMS: atom_id res chain seq x y z
N MET A 1 30.12 -18.58 7.17
CA MET A 1 29.19 -17.44 6.98
C MET A 1 27.93 -17.73 7.76
N GLY A 2 27.58 -16.90 8.74
CA GLY A 2 26.40 -17.14 9.59
C GLY A 2 25.09 -16.84 8.86
N ILE A 3 24.01 -17.50 9.29
CA ILE A 3 22.62 -17.33 8.80
C ILE A 3 22.24 -15.84 8.67
N ASN A 4 22.75 -14.99 9.56
CA ASN A 4 22.51 -13.55 9.57
C ASN A 4 23.03 -12.83 8.31
N ASN A 5 24.17 -13.27 7.74
CA ASN A 5 24.70 -12.69 6.49
C ASN A 5 23.88 -13.11 5.27
N GLN A 6 23.40 -14.35 5.23
CA GLN A 6 22.55 -14.85 4.14
C GLN A 6 21.18 -14.16 4.13
N LEU A 7 20.58 -13.95 5.30
CA LEU A 7 19.34 -13.17 5.46
C LEU A 7 19.53 -11.71 5.02
N ARG A 8 20.65 -11.09 5.40
CA ARG A 8 20.96 -9.71 5.00
C ARG A 8 21.16 -9.55 3.49
N GLU A 9 21.75 -10.54 2.82
CA GLU A 9 21.88 -10.56 1.36
C GLU A 9 20.55 -10.82 0.67
N LEU A 10 19.72 -11.72 1.21
CA LEU A 10 18.36 -11.95 0.75
C LEU A 10 17.52 -10.67 0.80
N ILE A 11 17.52 -9.95 1.93
CA ILE A 11 16.77 -8.68 2.09
C ILE A 11 17.21 -7.62 1.07
N LYS A 12 18.48 -7.60 0.68
CA LYS A 12 19.02 -6.67 -0.33
C LYS A 12 18.78 -7.12 -1.77
N SER A 13 18.30 -8.34 -1.99
CA SER A 13 18.10 -8.92 -3.31
C SER A 13 16.77 -8.50 -3.93
N GLY A 14 16.72 -8.44 -5.27
CA GLY A 14 15.46 -8.25 -5.99
C GLY A 14 14.42 -9.37 -5.72
N THR A 15 14.89 -10.57 -5.36
CA THR A 15 14.03 -11.70 -4.96
C THR A 15 13.20 -11.36 -3.73
N PHE A 16 13.74 -10.62 -2.77
CA PHE A 16 13.00 -10.20 -1.58
C PHE A 16 11.89 -9.20 -1.90
N ALA A 17 12.13 -8.26 -2.81
CA ALA A 17 11.08 -7.37 -3.31
C ALA A 17 9.95 -8.16 -3.99
N GLY A 18 10.29 -9.20 -4.76
CA GLY A 18 9.30 -10.11 -5.35
C GLY A 18 8.46 -10.86 -4.31
N ILE A 19 9.09 -11.37 -3.24
CA ILE A 19 8.38 -12.02 -2.13
C ILE A 19 7.44 -11.04 -1.44
N LEU A 20 7.90 -9.82 -1.14
CA LEU A 20 7.06 -8.78 -0.54
C LEU A 20 5.87 -8.42 -1.42
N LEU A 21 6.07 -8.34 -2.74
CA LEU A 21 5.00 -8.09 -3.69
C LEU A 21 3.94 -9.20 -3.68
N ILE A 22 4.36 -10.46 -3.69
CA ILE A 22 3.44 -11.61 -3.59
C ILE A 22 2.64 -11.57 -2.29
N ILE A 23 3.30 -11.25 -1.17
CA ILE A 23 2.63 -11.11 0.14
C ILE A 23 1.59 -9.98 0.10
N ALA A 24 1.94 -8.81 -0.45
CA ALA A 24 1.03 -7.68 -0.58
C ALA A 24 -0.20 -8.03 -1.45
N PHE A 25 0.00 -8.70 -2.59
CA PHE A 25 -1.10 -9.17 -3.44
C PHE A 25 -2.00 -10.17 -2.72
N THR A 26 -1.40 -11.11 -1.99
CA THR A 26 -2.17 -12.11 -1.23
C THR A 26 -3.03 -11.44 -0.16
N LEU A 27 -2.49 -10.45 0.55
CA LEU A 27 -3.26 -9.67 1.53
C LEU A 27 -4.40 -8.87 0.89
N ALA A 28 -4.17 -8.26 -0.28
CA ALA A 28 -5.22 -7.55 -1.01
C ALA A 28 -6.38 -8.49 -1.39
N ILE A 29 -6.07 -9.72 -1.83
CA ILE A 29 -7.08 -10.75 -2.12
C ILE A 29 -7.87 -11.11 -0.86
N ILE A 30 -7.19 -11.33 0.28
CA ILE A 30 -7.86 -11.65 1.56
C ILE A 30 -8.82 -10.53 1.96
N VAL A 31 -8.37 -9.27 1.89
CA VAL A 31 -9.20 -8.10 2.19
C VAL A 31 -10.41 -8.03 1.27
N SER A 32 -10.24 -8.27 -0.03
CA SER A 32 -11.34 -8.22 -1.01
C SER A 32 -12.37 -9.35 -0.84
N ASN A 33 -11.97 -10.50 -0.30
CA ASN A 33 -12.87 -11.66 -0.13
C ASN A 33 -13.58 -11.68 1.23
N ASN A 34 -13.15 -10.86 2.18
CA ASN A 34 -13.85 -10.70 3.45
C ASN A 34 -14.76 -9.47 3.41
N ILE A 35 -16.07 -9.66 3.52
CA ILE A 35 -17.04 -8.58 3.30
C ILE A 35 -16.89 -7.39 4.25
N PHE A 36 -16.48 -7.63 5.50
CA PHE A 36 -16.25 -6.58 6.49
C PHE A 36 -14.99 -5.79 6.15
N LEU A 37 -13.90 -6.48 5.83
CA LEU A 37 -12.63 -5.86 5.46
C LEU A 37 -12.73 -5.13 4.11
N ALA A 38 -13.41 -5.71 3.12
CA ALA A 38 -13.62 -5.10 1.81
C ALA A 38 -14.40 -3.79 1.92
N LYS A 39 -15.46 -3.77 2.75
CA LYS A 39 -16.24 -2.55 2.99
C LYS A 39 -15.42 -1.48 3.71
N TYR A 40 -14.67 -1.87 4.74
CA TYR A 40 -13.79 -0.95 5.46
C TYR A 40 -12.71 -0.37 4.55
N TYR A 41 -12.01 -1.23 3.80
CA TYR A 41 -10.96 -0.86 2.86
C TYR A 41 -11.50 0.07 1.76
N SER A 42 -12.63 -0.28 1.15
CA SER A 42 -13.28 0.56 0.12
C SER A 42 -13.66 1.93 0.68
N SER A 43 -14.28 1.98 1.87
CA SER A 43 -14.64 3.25 2.52
C SER A 43 -13.41 4.11 2.82
N PHE A 44 -12.28 3.49 3.15
CA PHE A 44 -11.03 4.20 3.43
C PHE A 44 -10.38 4.72 2.14
N ILE A 45 -10.18 3.88 1.12
CA ILE A 45 -9.46 4.29 -0.10
C ILE A 45 -10.23 5.35 -0.91
N TYR A 46 -11.57 5.33 -0.86
CA TYR A 46 -12.42 6.35 -1.49
C TYR A 46 -12.83 7.48 -0.56
N SER A 47 -12.26 7.55 0.66
CA SER A 47 -12.51 8.68 1.54
C SER A 47 -11.98 9.97 0.93
N LYS A 48 -12.80 11.02 1.00
CA LYS A 48 -12.47 12.34 0.47
C LYS A 48 -11.60 13.09 1.46
N PHE A 49 -10.49 13.63 1.00
CA PHE A 49 -9.62 14.54 1.72
C PHE A 49 -9.71 15.93 1.10
N SER A 50 -9.62 16.93 1.95
CA SER A 50 -9.52 18.34 1.55
C SER A 50 -8.33 18.95 2.26
N LEU A 51 -7.41 19.55 1.50
CA LEU A 51 -6.28 20.31 2.02
C LEU A 51 -6.39 21.74 1.50
N THR A 52 -6.46 22.70 2.42
CA THR A 52 -6.51 24.13 2.08
C THR A 52 -5.30 24.83 2.69
N ILE A 53 -4.53 25.54 1.87
CA ILE A 53 -3.38 26.35 2.28
C ILE A 53 -3.54 27.74 1.64
N GLY A 54 -3.85 28.74 2.46
CA GLY A 54 -4.17 30.09 1.96
C GLY A 54 -5.38 30.05 1.02
N ASN A 55 -5.19 30.50 -0.22
CA ASN A 55 -6.21 30.51 -1.27
C ASN A 55 -6.19 29.25 -2.17
N VAL A 56 -5.32 28.28 -1.89
CA VAL A 56 -5.24 27.02 -2.66
C VAL A 56 -6.01 25.95 -1.92
N SER A 57 -6.95 25.30 -2.60
CA SER A 57 -7.67 24.13 -2.11
C SER A 57 -7.45 22.93 -3.03
N LEU A 58 -7.19 21.77 -2.43
CA LEU A 58 -7.11 20.47 -3.10
C LEU A 58 -8.17 19.56 -2.50
N GLN A 59 -9.03 19.02 -3.35
CA GLN A 59 -9.98 17.96 -2.96
C GLN A 59 -9.66 16.71 -3.77
N THR A 60 -9.40 15.61 -3.09
CA THR A 60 -8.97 14.33 -3.70
C THR A 60 -9.45 13.16 -2.86
N THR A 61 -9.39 11.94 -3.40
CA THR A 61 -9.53 10.70 -2.61
C THR A 61 -8.17 10.16 -2.14
N PHE A 62 -8.17 9.28 -1.13
CA PHE A 62 -6.93 8.63 -0.67
C PHE A 62 -6.22 7.87 -1.80
N ILE A 63 -6.98 7.13 -2.60
CA ILE A 63 -6.43 6.34 -3.71
C ILE A 63 -5.80 7.23 -4.78
N GLU A 64 -6.41 8.36 -5.11
CA GLU A 64 -5.83 9.35 -6.04
C GLU A 64 -4.55 9.95 -5.48
N LEU A 65 -4.48 10.19 -4.16
CA LEU A 65 -3.29 10.73 -3.48
C LEU A 65 -2.12 9.74 -3.43
N VAL A 66 -2.38 8.45 -3.19
CA VAL A 66 -1.33 7.42 -3.19
C VAL A 66 -0.83 7.15 -4.61
N ASN A 67 -1.72 7.22 -5.59
CA ASN A 67 -1.39 6.97 -6.99
C ASN A 67 -0.96 8.23 -7.75
N THR A 68 -0.85 9.39 -7.09
CA THR A 68 -0.23 10.59 -7.68
C THR A 68 1.28 10.41 -7.71
N VAL A 69 1.73 9.52 -8.59
CA VAL A 69 3.11 9.43 -9.04
C VAL A 69 3.10 9.86 -10.51
N SER A 70 3.57 11.08 -10.74
CA SER A 70 3.99 11.62 -12.04
C SER A 70 5.44 11.30 -12.31
#